data_AF-A0A915AKW7-F1
#
_entry.id   AF-A0A915AKW7-F1
#
_cell.length_a   1.000
_cell.length_b   1.000
_cell.length_c   1.000
_cell.angle_alpha   90.00
_cell.angle_beta   90.00
_cell.angle_gamma   90.00
#
_symmetry.space_group_name_H-M   'P 1'
#
loop_
_entity.id
_entity.type
_entity.pdbx_description
1 polymer ?
#
loop_
_entity_poly.entity_id
_entity_poly.type
_entity_poly.pdbx_seq_one_letter_code
_entity_poly.pdbx_strand_id
1 'polypeptide(L)'
;MKLLLSWIQQIWLHSTMHIKCESRMRHFYEVFRHAGTSMVLTHNCFAGEVSELSIIDDFQTGRIVFDEERISKAVVAYHVERLSVRQVAESMKITDFDVIVCLLDHVWKERHNTVEGYSLVEVACYIRLERAQLPQMALLIVKPEQLLPSQLVARTLNEPVEIIFIMTALLARMYRWPLADDLDNNWQMIENVPPPNDEEYISTMDGIQAIFEEVTEEIGRNRFS
;
A
#
# COMPACT_ATOMS: atom_id res chain seq x y z
N MET A 1 -2.62 20.92 5.05
CA MET A 1 -2.58 19.44 5.16
C MET A 1 -2.81 18.93 6.59
N LYS A 2 -2.10 19.39 7.64
CA LYS A 2 -2.41 19.03 9.05
C LYS A 2 -3.90 19.23 9.41
N LEU A 3 -4.52 20.30 8.91
CA LEU A 3 -5.95 20.56 9.09
C LEU A 3 -6.86 19.56 8.36
N LEU A 4 -6.49 19.11 7.17
CA LEU A 4 -7.27 18.15 6.38
C LEU A 4 -7.19 16.74 7.01
N LEU A 5 -5.98 16.32 7.39
CA LEU A 5 -5.78 15.06 8.11
C LEU A 5 -6.39 15.11 9.52
N SER A 6 -6.32 16.25 10.21
CA SER A 6 -7.00 16.45 11.49
C SER A 6 -8.53 16.40 11.35
N TRP A 7 -9.08 16.94 10.27
CA TRP A 7 -10.51 16.84 9.96
C TRP A 7 -10.93 15.41 9.62
N ILE A 8 -10.13 14.68 8.83
CA ILE A 8 -10.35 13.26 8.55
C ILE A 8 -10.26 12.42 9.84
N GLN A 9 -9.28 12.72 10.70
CA GLN A 9 -9.17 12.11 12.04
C GLN A 9 -10.40 12.43 12.90
N GLN A 10 -10.96 13.64 12.82
CA GLN A 10 -12.21 13.98 13.52
C GLN A 10 -13.40 13.15 13.01
N ILE A 11 -13.46 12.88 11.71
CA ILE A 11 -14.49 11.98 11.14
C ILE A 11 -14.30 10.55 11.66
N TRP A 12 -13.05 10.09 11.76
CA TRP A 12 -12.72 8.76 12.29
C TRP A 12 -13.02 8.61 13.79
N LEU A 13 -13.07 9.69 14.57
CA LEU A 13 -13.38 9.64 16.01
C LEU A 13 -14.85 9.30 16.32
N HIS A 14 -15.76 9.35 15.33
CA HIS A 14 -17.10 8.81 15.50
C HIS A 14 -17.05 7.27 15.46
N SER A 15 -17.40 6.61 16.58
CA SER A 15 -17.20 5.16 16.79
C SER A 15 -17.78 4.26 15.68
N THR A 16 -18.92 4.63 15.08
CA THR A 16 -19.52 3.91 13.95
C THR A 16 -18.82 4.16 12.62
N MET A 17 -18.19 5.33 12.43
CA MET A 17 -17.35 5.62 11.27
C MET A 17 -15.98 4.94 11.40
N HIS A 18 -15.42 4.89 12.61
CA HIS A 18 -14.16 4.21 12.91
C HIS A 18 -14.17 2.74 12.45
N ILE A 19 -15.17 1.97 12.90
CA ILE A 19 -15.29 0.54 12.58
C ILE A 19 -15.45 0.31 11.07
N LYS A 20 -16.25 1.16 10.40
CA LYS A 20 -16.45 1.08 8.94
C LYS A 20 -15.17 1.41 8.17
N CYS A 21 -14.45 2.45 8.58
CA CYS A 21 -13.18 2.84 7.96
C CYS A 21 -12.13 1.75 8.16
N GLU A 22 -11.96 1.24 9.39
CA GLU A 22 -11.03 0.15 9.68
C GLU A 22 -11.36 -1.09 8.84
N SER A 23 -12.63 -1.50 8.81
CA SER A 23 -13.07 -2.66 8.02
C SER A 23 -12.76 -2.47 6.53
N ARG A 24 -12.90 -1.26 6.00
CA ARG A 24 -12.60 -0.95 4.61
C ARG A 24 -11.11 -0.92 4.32
N MET A 25 -10.31 -0.32 5.20
CA MET A 25 -8.85 -0.35 5.09
C MET A 25 -8.33 -1.78 5.15
N ARG A 26 -8.90 -2.61 6.04
CA ARG A 26 -8.56 -4.03 6.13
C ARG A 26 -8.90 -4.78 4.85
N HIS A 27 -10.09 -4.56 4.29
CA HIS A 27 -10.48 -5.18 3.02
C HIS A 27 -9.49 -4.84 1.89
N PHE A 28 -9.12 -3.57 1.72
CA PHE A 28 -8.12 -3.19 0.73
C PHE A 28 -6.76 -3.83 1.03
N TYR A 29 -6.30 -3.79 2.28
CA TYR A 29 -5.06 -4.43 2.69
C TYR A 29 -5.02 -5.91 2.30
N GLU A 30 -6.09 -6.66 2.59
CA GLU A 30 -6.22 -8.08 2.28
C GLU A 30 -6.11 -8.37 0.78
N VAL A 31 -6.88 -7.62 -0.01
CA VAL A 31 -6.91 -7.75 -1.47
C VAL A 31 -5.55 -7.47 -2.07
N PHE A 32 -4.91 -6.33 -1.73
CA PHE A 32 -3.63 -5.96 -2.32
C PHE A 32 -2.46 -6.83 -1.82
N ARG A 33 -2.51 -7.29 -0.56
CA ARG A 33 -1.55 -8.27 -0.03
C ARG A 33 -1.58 -9.57 -0.84
N HIS A 34 -2.76 -10.01 -1.29
CA HIS A 34 -2.88 -11.19 -2.14
C HIS A 34 -2.52 -10.89 -3.61
N ALA A 35 -3.03 -9.79 -4.15
CA ALA A 35 -2.80 -9.39 -5.54
C ALA A 35 -1.33 -9.12 -5.84
N GLY A 36 -0.58 -8.49 -4.92
CA GLY A 36 0.84 -8.20 -5.11
C GLY A 36 1.71 -9.46 -5.23
N THR A 37 1.32 -10.59 -4.61
CA THR A 37 2.01 -11.87 -4.82
C THR A 37 1.74 -12.45 -6.21
N SER A 38 0.55 -12.20 -6.77
CA SER A 38 0.10 -12.76 -8.05
C SER A 38 0.46 -11.88 -9.26
N MET A 39 0.51 -10.56 -9.10
CA MET A 39 0.90 -9.60 -10.14
C MET A 39 2.38 -9.74 -10.56
N VAL A 40 3.23 -10.29 -9.67
CA VAL A 40 4.65 -10.58 -9.96
C VAL A 40 4.81 -11.74 -10.97
N LEU A 41 3.76 -12.50 -11.30
CA LEU A 41 3.87 -13.73 -12.09
C LEU A 41 3.33 -13.68 -13.53
N THR A 42 2.79 -12.54 -14.01
CA THR A 42 2.24 -12.45 -15.38
C THR A 42 3.11 -11.60 -16.30
N HIS A 43 4.26 -12.14 -16.71
CA HIS A 43 4.94 -11.71 -17.95
C HIS A 43 4.38 -12.53 -19.11
N ASN A 44 3.40 -11.98 -19.84
CA ASN A 44 2.97 -12.58 -21.10
C ASN A 44 3.93 -12.15 -22.23
N CYS A 45 4.29 -13.10 -23.09
CA CYS A 45 5.33 -13.02 -24.12
C CYS A 45 5.07 -12.02 -25.27
N PHE A 46 4.14 -11.08 -25.13
CA PHE A 46 3.83 -10.05 -26.10
C PHE A 46 3.71 -8.71 -25.38
N ALA A 47 4.60 -7.78 -25.74
CA ALA A 47 4.74 -6.45 -25.15
C ALA A 47 3.40 -5.72 -25.00
N GLY A 48 3.02 -5.44 -23.75
CA GLY A 48 1.79 -4.75 -23.34
C GLY A 48 1.29 -5.31 -22.01
N GLU A 49 1.74 -4.75 -20.90
CA GLU A 49 1.26 -5.12 -19.55
C GLU A 49 -0.18 -4.63 -19.34
N VAL A 50 -1.17 -5.39 -19.78
CA VAL A 50 -2.55 -5.18 -19.35
C VAL A 50 -2.71 -5.90 -18.02
N SER A 51 -2.54 -5.17 -16.91
CA SER A 51 -2.97 -5.65 -15.60
C SER A 51 -4.48 -5.87 -15.64
N GLU A 52 -4.93 -7.12 -15.62
CA GLU A 52 -6.35 -7.47 -15.57
C GLU A 52 -6.91 -7.15 -14.18
N LEU A 53 -7.19 -5.87 -13.93
CA LEU A 53 -7.64 -5.34 -12.64
C LEU A 53 -8.97 -5.96 -12.17
N SER A 54 -9.73 -6.58 -13.08
CA SER A 54 -10.98 -7.28 -12.78
C SER A 54 -10.78 -8.48 -11.83
N ILE A 55 -9.65 -9.18 -11.90
CA ILE A 55 -9.33 -10.33 -11.04
C ILE A 55 -9.20 -9.90 -9.57
N ILE A 56 -8.84 -8.64 -9.32
CA ILE A 56 -8.65 -8.07 -7.97
C ILE A 56 -9.99 -7.94 -7.25
N ASP A 57 -11.07 -7.62 -7.97
CA ASP A 57 -12.39 -7.39 -7.39
C ASP A 57 -13.11 -8.69 -7.03
N ASP A 58 -12.77 -9.78 -7.71
CA ASP A 58 -13.33 -11.12 -7.45
C ASP A 58 -12.71 -11.81 -6.22
N PHE A 59 -11.69 -11.20 -5.60
CA PHE A 59 -11.06 -11.74 -4.40
C PHE A 59 -12.02 -11.74 -3.21
N GLN A 60 -12.46 -12.94 -2.82
CA GLN A 60 -13.22 -13.12 -1.59
C GLN A 60 -12.30 -12.96 -0.38
N THR A 61 -12.45 -11.84 0.32
CA THR A 61 -11.73 -11.60 1.58
C THR A 61 -12.05 -12.67 2.61
N GLY A 62 -11.05 -13.50 2.92
CA GLY A 62 -11.05 -14.44 4.03
C GLY A 62 -10.43 -13.84 5.30
N ARG A 63 -10.36 -14.63 6.37
CA ARG A 63 -9.63 -14.23 7.58
C ARG A 63 -8.13 -14.19 7.28
N ILE A 64 -7.47 -13.04 7.44
CA ILE A 64 -6.00 -12.96 7.38
C ILE A 64 -5.41 -13.92 8.41
N VAL A 65 -4.55 -14.81 7.94
CA VAL A 65 -3.67 -15.62 8.79
C VAL A 65 -2.30 -14.97 8.76
N PHE A 66 -1.88 -14.43 9.91
CA PHE A 66 -0.56 -13.86 10.10
C PHE A 66 0.42 -14.98 10.44
N ASP A 67 1.45 -15.15 9.61
CA ASP A 67 2.54 -16.09 9.88
C ASP A 67 3.49 -15.46 10.90
N GLU A 68 3.28 -15.78 12.18
CA GLU A 68 4.01 -15.15 13.28
C GLU A 68 5.52 -15.41 13.22
N GLU A 69 5.92 -16.61 12.79
CA GLU A 69 7.34 -16.97 12.69
C GLU A 69 8.00 -16.15 11.59
N ARG A 70 7.36 -16.06 10.42
CA ARG A 70 7.89 -15.30 9.29
C ARG A 70 7.94 -13.80 9.59
N ILE A 71 6.89 -13.25 10.19
CA ILE A 71 6.84 -11.85 10.64
C ILE A 71 7.97 -11.58 11.63
N SER A 72 8.12 -12.42 12.65
CA SER A 72 9.14 -12.22 13.68
C SER A 72 10.56 -12.25 13.09
N LYS A 73 10.85 -13.17 12.17
CA LYS A 73 12.16 -13.24 11.49
C LYS A 73 12.45 -11.97 10.70
N ALA A 74 11.49 -11.51 9.89
CA ALA A 74 11.65 -10.30 9.09
C ALA A 74 11.85 -9.05 9.98
N VAL A 75 11.05 -8.92 11.04
CA VAL A 75 11.16 -7.79 11.98
C VAL A 75 12.51 -7.78 12.69
N VAL A 76 13.01 -8.94 13.17
CA VAL A 76 14.32 -9.01 13.83
C VAL A 76 15.44 -8.66 12.85
N ALA A 77 15.47 -9.29 11.68
CA ALA A 77 16.49 -9.04 10.66
C ALA A 77 16.53 -7.57 10.23
N TYR A 78 15.37 -6.95 10.04
CA TYR A 78 15.27 -5.57 9.60
C TYR A 78 15.55 -4.56 10.73
N HIS A 79 14.87 -4.66 11.88
CA HIS A 79 14.93 -3.64 12.93
C HIS A 79 16.05 -3.83 13.94
N VAL A 80 16.38 -5.08 14.28
CA VAL A 80 17.41 -5.40 15.29
C VAL A 80 18.77 -5.53 14.63
N GLU A 81 18.84 -6.31 13.55
CA GLU A 81 20.11 -6.57 12.84
C GLU A 81 20.44 -5.48 11.81
N ARG A 82 19.50 -4.56 11.53
CA ARG A 82 19.68 -3.41 10.62
C ARG A 82 20.03 -3.82 9.19
N LEU A 83 19.48 -4.95 8.74
CA LEU A 83 19.60 -5.40 7.35
C LEU A 83 18.63 -4.63 6.44
N SER A 84 19.07 -4.35 5.20
CA SER A 84 18.18 -3.76 4.19
C SER A 84 17.09 -4.75 3.74
N VAL A 85 16.00 -4.26 3.15
CA VAL A 85 14.90 -5.09 2.60
C VAL A 85 15.45 -6.23 1.73
N ARG A 86 16.36 -5.91 0.82
CA ARG A 86 17.01 -6.87 -0.09
C ARG A 86 17.83 -7.93 0.65
N GLN A 87 18.60 -7.52 1.66
CA GLN A 87 19.39 -8.47 2.47
C GLN A 87 18.48 -9.42 3.27
N VAL A 88 17.37 -8.91 3.82
CA VAL A 88 16.37 -9.73 4.50
C VAL A 88 15.74 -10.72 3.51
N ALA A 89 15.34 -10.24 2.33
CA ALA A 89 14.73 -11.05 1.26
C ALA A 89 15.64 -12.23 0.86
N GLU A 90 16.93 -11.94 0.60
CA GLU A 90 17.95 -12.95 0.28
C GLU A 90 18.12 -13.98 1.41
N SER A 91 18.21 -13.53 2.66
CA SER A 91 18.41 -14.41 3.83
C SER A 91 17.22 -15.35 4.07
N MET A 92 16.00 -14.86 3.83
CA MET A 92 14.75 -15.58 4.05
C MET A 92 14.28 -16.35 2.81
N LYS A 93 14.93 -16.15 1.65
CA LYS A 93 14.56 -16.70 0.34
C LYS A 93 13.13 -16.33 -0.09
N ILE A 94 12.80 -15.05 0.07
CA ILE A 94 11.51 -14.46 -0.28
C ILE A 94 11.73 -13.20 -1.13
N THR A 95 10.67 -12.60 -1.66
CA THR A 95 10.76 -11.36 -2.44
C THR A 95 10.86 -10.12 -1.54
N ASP A 96 11.34 -9.00 -2.09
CA ASP A 96 11.32 -7.71 -1.39
C ASP A 96 9.90 -7.30 -1.00
N PHE A 97 8.92 -7.54 -1.90
CA PHE A 97 7.49 -7.36 -1.61
C PHE A 97 7.07 -8.15 -0.36
N ASP A 98 7.44 -9.43 -0.28
CA ASP A 98 7.09 -10.28 0.85
C ASP A 98 7.74 -9.81 2.16
N VAL A 99 8.96 -9.27 2.11
CA VAL A 99 9.59 -8.66 3.28
C VAL A 99 8.79 -7.45 3.74
N ILE A 100 8.44 -6.54 2.83
CA ILE A 100 7.63 -5.35 3.15
C ILE A 100 6.29 -5.78 3.74
N VAL A 101 5.61 -6.76 3.14
CA VAL A 101 4.37 -7.32 3.68
C VAL A 101 4.57 -7.89 5.08
N CYS A 102 5.67 -8.61 5.37
CA CYS A 102 5.94 -9.11 6.73
C CYS A 102 6.12 -7.96 7.74
N LEU A 103 6.78 -6.87 7.34
CA LEU A 103 6.97 -5.67 8.17
C LEU A 103 5.64 -4.96 8.44
N LEU A 104 4.78 -4.83 7.43
CA LEU A 104 3.46 -4.23 7.59
C LEU A 104 2.48 -5.15 8.34
N ASP A 105 2.56 -6.47 8.12
CA ASP A 105 1.79 -7.49 8.83
C ASP A 105 2.03 -7.43 10.34
N HIS A 106 3.24 -7.08 10.80
CA HIS A 106 3.53 -6.83 12.21
C HIS A 106 2.59 -5.78 12.81
N VAL A 107 2.40 -4.67 12.10
CA VAL A 107 1.53 -3.57 12.53
C VAL A 107 0.05 -3.98 12.50
N TRP A 108 -0.39 -4.69 11.46
CA TRP A 108 -1.78 -5.16 11.32
C TRP A 108 -2.16 -6.27 12.29
N LYS A 109 -1.21 -7.15 12.62
CA LYS A 109 -1.36 -8.19 13.65
C LYS A 109 -1.63 -7.53 15.00
N GLU A 110 -0.83 -6.52 15.34
CA GLU A 110 -0.88 -5.81 16.62
C GLU A 110 -1.94 -4.70 16.68
N ARG A 111 -2.89 -4.63 15.74
CA ARG A 111 -3.79 -3.47 15.60
C ARG A 111 -4.68 -3.12 16.80
N HIS A 112 -4.82 -4.03 17.76
CA HIS A 112 -5.55 -3.78 19.02
C HIS A 112 -4.62 -3.39 20.17
N ASN A 113 -3.32 -3.34 19.92
CA ASN A 113 -2.23 -2.97 20.81
C ASN A 113 -1.49 -1.75 20.23
N THR A 114 -0.74 -1.04 21.07
CA THR A 114 0.17 0.00 20.59
C THR A 114 1.48 -0.64 20.14
N VAL A 115 1.91 -0.37 18.91
CA VAL A 115 3.22 -0.79 18.42
C VAL A 115 4.25 0.29 18.80
N GLU A 116 5.02 0.04 19.86
CA GLU A 116 6.06 0.95 20.35
C GLU A 116 7.45 0.57 19.83
N GLY A 117 8.33 1.57 19.63
CA GLY A 117 9.72 1.34 19.23
C GLY A 117 9.93 0.82 17.80
N TYR A 118 8.86 0.74 17.01
CA TYR A 118 8.87 0.32 15.60
C TYR A 118 8.77 1.53 14.68
N SER A 119 9.58 1.57 13.62
CA SER A 119 9.57 2.64 12.61
C SER A 119 9.30 2.06 11.22
N LEU A 120 8.53 2.77 10.40
CA LEU A 120 8.31 2.42 8.99
C LEU A 120 9.00 3.40 8.02
N VAL A 121 9.83 4.32 8.53
CA VAL A 121 10.44 5.37 7.71
C VAL A 121 11.34 4.78 6.62
N GLU A 122 12.19 3.83 6.97
CA GLU A 122 13.08 3.18 6.00
C GLU A 122 12.31 2.33 4.97
N VAL A 123 11.18 1.72 5.37
CA VAL A 123 10.27 1.02 4.45
C VAL A 123 9.62 2.01 3.49
N ALA A 124 9.21 3.17 3.98
CA ALA A 124 8.63 4.23 3.17
C ALA A 124 9.64 4.77 2.14
N CYS A 125 10.92 4.89 2.53
CA CYS A 125 12.01 5.27 1.63
C CYS A 125 12.18 4.27 0.47
N TYR A 126 11.96 2.97 0.71
CA TYR A 126 12.00 1.95 -0.33
C TYR A 126 10.83 2.10 -1.32
N ILE A 127 9.64 2.45 -0.82
CA ILE A 127 8.40 2.51 -1.60
C ILE A 127 8.23 3.86 -2.32
N ARG A 128 8.98 4.90 -1.94
CA ARG A 128 8.99 6.24 -2.59
C ARG A 128 7.61 6.94 -2.61
N LEU A 129 6.90 6.86 -1.49
CA LEU A 129 5.54 7.40 -1.38
C LEU A 129 5.53 8.93 -1.28
N GLU A 130 4.68 9.58 -2.08
CA GLU A 130 4.43 11.03 -1.98
C GLU A 130 3.52 11.37 -0.79
N ARG A 131 3.82 12.46 -0.07
CA ARG A 131 2.99 12.87 1.08
C ARG A 131 1.53 13.10 0.73
N ALA A 132 1.31 13.60 -0.49
CA ALA A 132 0.00 13.97 -0.97
C ALA A 132 -0.92 12.76 -1.16
N GLN A 133 -0.38 11.55 -1.34
CA GLN A 133 -1.17 10.33 -1.54
C GLN A 133 -1.95 9.93 -0.29
N LEU A 134 -1.39 10.12 0.91
CA LEU A 134 -2.06 9.80 2.18
C LEU A 134 -3.43 10.47 2.36
N PRO A 135 -3.56 11.82 2.28
CA PRO A 135 -4.85 12.49 2.41
C PRO A 135 -5.80 12.15 1.26
N GLN A 136 -5.31 11.96 0.03
CA GLN A 136 -6.14 11.56 -1.10
C GLN A 136 -6.77 10.18 -0.87
N MET A 137 -5.97 9.21 -0.44
CA MET A 137 -6.42 7.86 -0.12
C MET A 137 -7.38 7.84 1.05
N ALA A 138 -7.09 8.62 2.10
CA ALA A 138 -7.98 8.75 3.24
C ALA A 138 -9.37 9.28 2.84
N LEU A 139 -9.44 10.26 1.92
CA LEU A 139 -10.72 10.73 1.38
C LEU A 139 -11.45 9.64 0.59
N LEU A 140 -10.75 8.84 -0.22
CA LEU A 140 -11.36 7.75 -0.98
C LEU A 140 -11.92 6.64 -0.09
N ILE A 141 -11.28 6.38 1.06
CA ILE A 141 -11.73 5.38 2.04
C ILE A 141 -12.97 5.86 2.81
N VAL A 142 -13.03 7.15 3.16
CA VAL A 142 -14.12 7.71 3.99
C VAL A 142 -15.40 7.99 3.18
N LYS A 143 -15.33 7.99 1.84
CA LYS A 143 -16.49 8.25 0.98
C LYS A 143 -17.64 7.25 1.22
N PRO A 144 -18.90 7.73 1.15
CA PRO A 144 -20.09 6.91 1.42
C PRO A 144 -20.32 5.82 0.37
N GLU A 145 -19.81 6.02 -0.85
CA GLU A 145 -19.83 5.02 -1.92
C GLU A 145 -18.70 3.99 -1.72
N GLN A 146 -19.04 2.70 -1.88
CA GLN A 146 -18.06 1.63 -1.89
C GLN A 146 -17.27 1.70 -3.20
N LEU A 147 -15.98 2.01 -3.08
CA LEU A 147 -15.00 2.01 -4.16
C LEU A 147 -14.40 0.60 -4.19
N LEU A 148 -14.40 -0.03 -5.37
CA LEU A 148 -13.79 -1.33 -5.55
C LEU A 148 -12.25 -1.22 -5.52
N PRO A 149 -11.52 -2.28 -5.14
CA PRO A 149 -10.06 -2.30 -5.21
C PRO A 149 -9.48 -1.91 -6.57
N SER A 150 -10.02 -2.44 -7.68
CA SER A 150 -9.60 -2.06 -9.04
C SER A 150 -9.74 -0.56 -9.31
N GLN A 151 -10.85 0.03 -8.86
CA GLN A 151 -11.14 1.45 -9.00
C GLN A 151 -10.22 2.32 -8.12
N LEU A 152 -9.72 1.79 -7.01
CA LEU A 152 -8.72 2.46 -6.19
C LEU A 152 -7.39 2.55 -6.93
N VAL A 153 -6.93 1.44 -7.53
CA VAL A 153 -5.71 1.42 -8.37
C VAL A 153 -5.89 2.36 -9.55
N ALA A 154 -6.97 2.25 -10.31
CA ALA A 154 -7.20 3.08 -11.50
C ALA A 154 -7.24 4.60 -11.20
N ARG A 155 -7.67 4.99 -10.00
CA ARG A 155 -7.75 6.41 -9.59
C ARG A 155 -6.45 6.96 -9.00
N THR A 156 -5.57 6.11 -8.53
CA THR A 156 -4.37 6.51 -7.79
C THR A 156 -3.10 6.21 -8.57
N LEU A 157 -3.16 5.24 -9.48
CA LEU A 157 -2.03 4.65 -10.21
C LEU A 157 -0.97 4.06 -9.27
N ASN A 158 -1.35 3.78 -8.03
CA ASN A 158 -0.44 3.24 -7.04
C ASN A 158 -0.26 1.72 -7.24
N GLU A 159 0.95 1.25 -7.00
CA GLU A 159 1.26 -0.17 -6.95
C GLU A 159 0.67 -0.83 -5.70
N PRO A 160 0.43 -2.15 -5.71
CA PRO A 160 -0.06 -2.87 -4.53
C PRO A 160 0.75 -2.59 -3.26
N VAL A 161 2.09 -2.54 -3.36
CA VAL A 161 2.97 -2.29 -2.20
C VAL A 161 2.76 -0.90 -1.59
N GLU A 162 2.57 0.13 -2.43
CA GLU A 162 2.26 1.49 -2.01
C GLU A 162 0.90 1.55 -1.31
N ILE A 163 -0.11 0.89 -1.87
CA ILE A 163 -1.44 0.87 -1.28
C ILE A 163 -1.42 0.18 0.08
N ILE A 164 -0.76 -0.98 0.22
CA ILE A 164 -0.62 -1.71 1.48
C ILE A 164 0.08 -0.82 2.53
N PHE A 165 1.16 -0.13 2.15
CA PHE A 165 1.84 0.81 3.03
C PHE A 165 0.93 1.96 3.47
N ILE A 166 0.22 2.60 2.52
CA ILE A 166 -0.73 3.67 2.80
C ILE A 166 -1.81 3.19 3.79
N MET A 167 -2.40 2.02 3.57
CA MET A 167 -3.41 1.46 4.48
C MET A 167 -2.84 1.32 5.90
N THR A 168 -1.59 0.86 6.02
CA THR A 168 -0.90 0.71 7.31
C THR A 168 -0.63 2.06 7.98
N ALA A 169 -0.16 3.05 7.22
CA ALA A 169 0.11 4.39 7.72
C ALA A 169 -1.16 5.16 8.10
N LEU A 170 -2.29 4.92 7.42
CA LEU A 170 -3.60 5.46 7.79
C LEU A 170 -4.16 4.78 9.03
N LEU A 171 -4.00 3.45 9.16
CA LEU A 171 -4.35 2.69 10.36
C LEU A 171 -3.63 3.26 11.60
N ALA A 172 -2.30 3.41 11.52
CA ALA A 172 -1.51 3.96 12.62
C ALA A 172 -1.96 5.38 13.01
N ARG A 173 -2.31 6.22 12.03
CA ARG A 173 -2.86 7.57 12.28
C ARG A 173 -4.26 7.56 12.90
N MET A 174 -5.10 6.59 12.52
CA MET A 174 -6.44 6.41 13.07
C MET A 174 -6.37 6.04 14.55
N TYR A 175 -5.44 5.15 14.93
CA TYR A 175 -5.20 4.78 16.33
C TYR A 175 -4.25 5.70 17.11
N ARG A 176 -3.67 6.71 16.44
CA ARG A 176 -2.70 7.65 17.03
C ARG A 176 -1.49 6.95 17.65
N TRP A 177 -0.94 5.96 16.95
CA TRP A 177 0.27 5.28 17.42
C TRP A 177 1.52 6.14 17.23
N PRO A 178 2.57 5.94 18.05
CA PRO A 178 3.86 6.63 17.90
C PRO A 178 4.46 6.51 16.50
N LEU A 179 4.21 5.38 15.83
CA LEU A 179 4.62 5.16 14.45
C LEU A 179 4.09 6.20 13.46
N ALA A 180 2.87 6.71 13.67
CA ALA A 180 2.31 7.76 12.81
C ALA A 180 3.06 9.09 12.99
N ASP A 181 3.41 9.42 14.23
CA ASP A 181 4.18 10.63 14.55
C ASP A 181 5.60 10.53 13.97
N ASP A 182 6.23 9.35 14.06
CA ASP A 182 7.54 9.09 13.47
C ASP A 182 7.54 9.30 11.95
N LEU A 183 6.55 8.76 11.23
CA LEU A 183 6.38 9.00 9.80
C LEU A 183 6.17 10.49 9.48
N ASP A 184 5.34 11.19 10.26
CA ASP A 184 5.05 12.60 10.02
C ASP A 184 6.25 13.53 10.25
N ASN A 185 7.14 13.16 11.17
CA ASN A 185 8.36 13.89 11.50
C ASN A 185 9.49 13.64 10.49
N ASN A 186 9.55 12.44 9.90
CA ASN A 186 10.63 12.04 8.99
C ASN A 186 10.27 12.10 7.50
N TRP A 187 9.11 12.69 7.16
CA TRP A 187 8.61 12.68 5.79
C TRP A 187 9.56 13.30 4.76
N GLN A 188 10.29 14.35 5.14
CA GLN A 188 11.29 14.98 4.27
C GLN A 188 12.41 14.02 3.87
N MET A 189 12.76 13.05 4.72
CA MET A 189 13.76 12.05 4.35
C MET A 189 13.23 11.12 3.26
N ILE A 190 11.95 10.74 3.34
CA ILE A 190 11.27 9.85 2.38
C ILE A 190 11.19 10.51 0.99
N GLU A 191 10.84 11.80 0.93
CA GLU A 191 10.70 12.53 -0.34
C GLU A 191 12.03 12.79 -1.07
N ASN A 192 13.15 12.83 -0.34
CA ASN A 192 14.46 13.17 -0.89
C ASN A 192 15.35 11.95 -1.16
N VAL A 193 14.80 10.73 -1.07
CA VAL A 193 15.55 9.51 -1.40
C VAL A 193 15.88 9.54 -2.90
N PRO A 194 17.16 9.47 -3.29
CA PRO A 194 17.53 9.42 -4.69
C PRO A 194 16.94 8.17 -5.34
N PRO A 195 16.54 8.23 -6.62
CA PRO A 195 16.12 7.04 -7.33
C PRO A 195 17.26 6.00 -7.28
N PRO A 196 16.97 4.70 -7.15
CA PRO A 196 17.99 3.67 -7.33
C PRO A 196 18.63 3.85 -8.72
N ASN A 197 19.96 3.70 -8.81
CA ASN A 197 20.75 3.96 -10.02
C ASN A 197 20.09 3.39 -11.29
N ASP A 198 20.10 4.17 -12.37
CA ASP A 198 19.32 4.03 -13.62
C ASP A 198 19.47 2.73 -14.45
N GLU A 199 20.06 1.65 -13.90
CA GLU A 199 19.96 0.29 -14.50
C GLU A 199 18.73 -0.50 -14.03
N GLU A 200 17.96 0.02 -13.05
CA GLU A 200 16.81 -0.67 -12.43
C GLU A 200 15.42 -0.06 -12.77
N TYR A 201 15.30 0.79 -13.79
CA TYR A 201 14.00 1.30 -14.26
C TYR A 201 13.69 0.80 -15.68
N ILE A 202 12.90 -0.26 -15.78
CA ILE A 202 12.29 -0.66 -17.05
C ILE A 202 11.15 0.35 -17.37
N SER A 203 11.18 0.83 -18.60
CA SER A 203 10.36 1.91 -19.16
C SER A 203 8.85 1.76 -18.91
N THR A 204 8.28 2.67 -18.11
CA THR A 204 6.81 2.79 -17.90
C THR A 204 6.17 3.97 -18.63
N MET A 205 6.94 4.86 -19.28
CA MET A 205 6.37 6.01 -20.01
C MET A 205 5.54 5.60 -21.24
N ASP A 206 5.99 4.61 -22.01
CA ASP A 206 5.23 4.14 -23.18
C ASP A 206 4.00 3.29 -22.79
N GLY A 207 4.05 2.62 -21.63
CA GLY A 207 2.92 1.84 -21.08
C GLY A 207 1.80 2.71 -20.52
N ILE A 208 2.13 3.82 -19.85
CA ILE A 208 1.14 4.76 -19.31
C ILE A 208 0.35 5.44 -20.43
N GLN A 209 1.00 5.75 -21.56
CA GLN A 209 0.32 6.37 -22.70
C GLN A 209 -0.65 5.40 -23.39
N ALA A 210 -0.29 4.12 -23.51
CA ALA A 210 -1.17 3.08 -24.05
C ALA A 210 -2.42 2.85 -23.17
N ILE A 211 -2.26 2.82 -21.84
CA ILE A 211 -3.38 2.68 -20.89
C ILE A 211 -4.31 3.90 -20.96
N PHE A 212 -3.76 5.11 -21.11
CA PHE A 212 -4.57 6.32 -21.22
C PHE A 212 -5.39 6.32 -22.51
N GLU A 213 -4.82 5.89 -23.63
CA GLU A 213 -5.54 5.78 -24.91
C GLU A 213 -6.65 4.72 -24.85
N GLU A 214 -6.40 3.55 -24.27
CA GLU A 214 -7.36 2.45 -24.14
C GLU A 214 -8.56 2.82 -23.25
N VAL A 215 -8.32 3.45 -22.09
CA VAL A 215 -9.39 3.92 -21.19
C VAL A 215 -10.22 5.03 -21.83
N THR A 216 -9.59 5.90 -22.64
CA THR A 216 -10.29 6.99 -23.32
C THR A 216 -11.17 6.46 -24.46
N GLU A 217 -10.71 5.42 -25.18
CA GLU A 217 -11.50 4.74 -26.20
C GLU A 217 -12.69 3.97 -25.61
N GLU A 218 -12.52 3.32 -24.46
CA GLU A 218 -13.59 2.55 -23.80
C GLU A 218 -14.69 3.45 -23.22
N ILE A 219 -14.31 4.61 -22.65
CA ILE A 219 -15.27 5.66 -22.23
C ILE A 219 -15.99 6.25 -23.45
N GLY A 220 -15.32 6.35 -24.60
CA GLY A 220 -15.91 6.78 -25.86
C GLY A 220 -16.97 5.80 -26.37
N ARG A 221 -16.69 4.50 -26.37
CA ARG A 221 -17.61 3.47 -26.88
C ARG A 221 -18.88 3.32 -26.01
N ASN A 222 -18.76 3.49 -24.69
CA ASN A 222 -19.90 3.42 -23.76
C ASN A 222 -20.80 4.68 -23.75
N ARG A 223 -20.47 5.73 -24.51
CA ARG A 223 -21.33 6.91 -24.70
C ARG A 223 -22.17 6.87 -25.97
N PHE A 224 -21.95 5.87 -26.84
CA PHE A 224 -22.64 5.73 -28.12
C PHE A 224 -23.41 4.40 -28.27
N SER A 225 -23.58 3.64 -27.18
CA SER A 225 -24.47 2.47 -27.10
C SER A 225 -25.74 2.76 -26.30
#